data_AF-A0A511XMV4-F1
#
_entry.id   AF-A0A511XMV4-F1
#
_cell.length_a   1.000
_cell.length_b   1.000
_cell.length_c   1.000
_cell.angle_alpha   90.00
_cell.angle_beta   90.00
_cell.angle_gamma   90.00
#
_symmetry.space_group_name_H-M   'P 1'
#
loop_
_entity.id
_entity.type
_entity.pdbx_description
1 polymer ?
#
loop_
_entity_poly.entity_id
_entity_poly.type
_entity_poly.pdbx_seq_one_letter_code
_entity_poly.pdbx_strand_id
1 'polypeptide(L)'
;MLRRAAGRAVLLTTALSGIAHAATPVIHRPHASPHTHRTTPAGKTTLPKKALPIKGIEARGGADEVAVSKNRLHVTVGGGLMRRVEESRNIQYVGQDYISKQAPTQNVVNLLAMMPSVNAMPTDAAGINSSGLQVRGLTSNDMGWLMDGAPVLSPGAGNYQAEVLDTENMEQIAIAPGSSSTDDPVTSSLAGTIYMKMRDPTAKAGAQIDFSYGSFNTFRGFFRADTGEIGHSGVRAFASVSDATEENWYGPGIQKKIHSDAKILKEFSGGSSIAFEQVFNLSDSGYYYYPTAQEWRQTRWVSPDANLQRRQRYQLLQAEQRRAVLQRNDPDADEIRAQ
;
A
#
# COMPACT_ATOMS: atom_id res chain seq x y z
N MET A 1 15.51 -44.33 32.64
CA MET A 1 16.34 -44.73 31.48
C MET A 1 15.69 -44.19 30.23
N LEU A 2 16.36 -43.22 29.59
CA LEU A 2 15.97 -42.54 28.35
C LEU A 2 15.96 -43.51 27.17
N ARG A 3 15.07 -43.27 26.18
CA ARG A 3 15.43 -43.41 24.76
C ARG A 3 14.61 -42.45 23.89
N ARG A 4 15.29 -41.41 23.40
CA ARG A 4 14.93 -40.56 22.26
C ARG A 4 15.38 -41.24 20.96
N ALA A 5 14.60 -41.11 19.90
CA ALA A 5 15.02 -41.18 18.49
C ALA A 5 13.95 -40.39 17.70
N ALA A 6 14.17 -39.19 17.15
CA ALA A 6 15.16 -38.69 16.20
C ALA A 6 15.06 -39.31 14.80
N GLY A 7 14.61 -38.48 13.85
CA GLY A 7 15.13 -38.47 12.47
C GLY A 7 14.26 -39.11 11.39
N ARG A 8 13.71 -38.27 10.50
CA ARG A 8 13.72 -38.55 9.05
C ARG A 8 13.68 -37.26 8.25
N ALA A 9 14.86 -36.86 7.81
CA ALA A 9 15.09 -35.94 6.71
C ALA A 9 14.97 -36.72 5.38
N VAL A 10 14.48 -36.05 4.33
CA VAL A 10 14.80 -36.42 2.94
C VAL A 10 15.22 -35.14 2.23
N LEU A 11 16.53 -34.99 2.06
CA LEU A 11 17.16 -34.17 1.03
C LEU A 11 17.00 -34.90 -0.31
N LEU A 12 16.71 -34.16 -1.39
CA LEU A 12 17.19 -34.54 -2.71
C LEU A 12 17.87 -33.34 -3.37
N THR A 13 19.19 -33.39 -3.41
CA THR A 13 20.10 -32.58 -4.20
C THR A 13 20.16 -33.11 -5.63
N THR A 14 20.16 -32.23 -6.63
CA THR A 14 20.88 -32.46 -7.89
C THR A 14 21.60 -31.18 -8.30
N ALA A 15 22.84 -31.34 -8.74
CA ALA A 15 23.84 -30.32 -8.94
C ALA A 15 24.19 -30.14 -10.43
N LEU A 16 24.68 -28.93 -10.72
CA LEU A 16 25.57 -28.50 -11.82
C LEU A 16 25.12 -28.63 -13.29
N SER A 17 25.09 -27.48 -13.97
CA SER A 17 26.00 -27.20 -15.09
C SER A 17 26.02 -25.70 -15.39
N GLY A 18 27.22 -25.10 -15.37
CA GLY A 18 27.44 -23.73 -15.81
C GLY A 18 27.76 -23.67 -17.30
N ILE A 19 27.33 -22.59 -17.97
CA ILE A 19 27.90 -22.14 -19.24
C ILE A 19 27.93 -20.60 -19.21
N ALA A 20 29.13 -20.04 -19.32
CA ALA A 20 29.38 -18.62 -19.56
C ALA A 20 29.05 -18.27 -21.02
N HIS A 21 28.40 -17.13 -21.26
CA HIS A 21 28.38 -16.49 -22.58
C HIS A 21 28.64 -14.99 -22.43
N ALA A 22 29.71 -14.55 -23.10
CA ALA A 22 30.14 -13.17 -23.22
C ALA A 22 29.18 -12.38 -24.11
N ALA A 23 28.81 -11.17 -23.67
CA ALA A 23 28.01 -10.24 -24.47
C ALA A 23 28.93 -9.36 -25.33
N THR A 24 28.77 -9.43 -26.66
CA THR A 24 29.31 -8.45 -27.62
C THR A 24 28.29 -7.33 -27.87
N PRO A 25 28.71 -6.06 -28.03
CA PRO A 25 27.79 -4.95 -28.29
C PRO A 25 27.36 -4.89 -29.76
N VAL A 26 26.08 -4.58 -29.96
CA VAL A 26 25.45 -4.34 -31.28
C VAL A 26 25.65 -2.87 -31.69
N ILE A 27 26.19 -2.66 -32.90
CA ILE A 27 26.37 -1.36 -33.55
C ILE A 27 25.21 -1.13 -34.53
N HIS A 28 24.45 -0.04 -34.36
CA HIS A 28 23.49 0.43 -35.37
C HIS A 28 24.19 1.29 -36.43
N ARG A 29 23.99 0.95 -37.71
CA ARG A 29 24.38 1.75 -38.89
C ARG A 29 23.13 2.43 -39.49
N PRO A 30 23.20 3.71 -39.91
CA PRO A 30 22.14 4.35 -40.68
C PRO A 30 22.28 4.09 -42.19
N HIS A 31 21.15 3.95 -42.87
CA HIS A 31 21.01 3.83 -44.32
C HIS A 31 20.98 5.21 -45.00
N ALA A 32 21.84 5.43 -45.99
CA ALA A 32 21.60 6.36 -47.10
C ALA A 32 22.46 5.95 -48.31
N SER A 33 21.83 5.72 -49.45
CA SER A 33 22.47 5.36 -50.73
C SER A 33 22.90 6.61 -51.53
N PRO A 34 23.88 6.51 -52.44
CA PRO A 34 24.56 7.66 -53.05
C PRO A 34 23.98 8.07 -54.42
N HIS A 35 24.05 9.36 -54.72
CA HIS A 35 23.97 9.89 -56.09
C HIS A 35 25.33 10.48 -56.49
N THR A 36 25.87 10.00 -57.61
CA THR A 36 27.10 10.45 -58.26
C THR A 36 26.77 11.44 -59.37
N HIS A 37 27.57 12.50 -59.54
CA HIS A 37 27.82 13.10 -60.86
C HIS A 37 29.18 13.81 -60.93
N ARG A 38 29.68 13.90 -62.18
CA ARG A 38 31.06 13.93 -62.67
C ARG A 38 31.76 15.32 -62.67
N THR A 39 33.09 15.27 -62.74
CA THR A 39 34.16 16.32 -62.79
C THR A 39 34.00 17.39 -63.89
N THR A 40 34.58 18.62 -63.88
CA THR A 40 36.01 19.11 -63.86
C THR A 40 35.99 20.68 -64.04
N PRO A 41 37.08 21.51 -64.13
CA PRO A 41 38.38 21.64 -63.43
C PRO A 41 38.76 23.09 -62.92
N ALA A 42 39.80 23.15 -62.07
CA ALA A 42 40.91 24.13 -61.90
C ALA A 42 40.71 25.65 -61.59
N GLY A 43 41.34 26.11 -60.50
CA GLY A 43 41.60 27.54 -60.22
C GLY A 43 42.49 27.83 -58.99
N LYS A 44 43.82 27.87 -59.23
CA LYS A 44 44.95 28.56 -58.54
C LYS A 44 44.94 28.83 -57.01
N THR A 45 46.02 28.35 -56.38
CA THR A 45 46.52 28.67 -55.04
C THR A 45 47.05 30.11 -54.92
N THR A 46 46.76 30.78 -53.80
CA THR A 46 47.61 31.83 -53.20
C THR A 46 47.48 31.80 -51.68
N LEU A 47 48.59 31.65 -50.96
CA LEU A 47 48.70 31.78 -49.49
C LEU A 47 48.84 33.25 -49.10
N PRO A 48 48.28 33.68 -47.93
CA PRO A 48 48.94 34.73 -47.16
C PRO A 48 49.15 34.39 -45.68
N LYS A 49 50.42 34.55 -45.30
CA LYS A 49 51.03 35.05 -44.04
C LYS A 49 50.62 34.47 -42.67
N LYS A 50 51.64 33.90 -42.01
CA LYS A 50 51.69 33.49 -40.60
C LYS A 50 51.43 34.67 -39.66
N ALA A 51 50.33 34.62 -38.91
CA ALA A 51 50.07 35.50 -37.77
C ALA A 51 50.74 34.96 -36.50
N LEU A 52 51.25 35.86 -35.66
CA LEU A 52 51.90 35.55 -34.37
C LEU A 52 50.88 34.93 -33.38
N PRO A 53 51.32 34.03 -32.48
CA PRO A 53 50.41 33.38 -31.55
C PRO A 53 49.88 34.37 -30.50
N ILE A 54 48.56 34.52 -30.45
CA ILE A 54 47.89 35.22 -29.35
C ILE A 54 48.00 34.32 -28.12
N LYS A 55 48.65 34.82 -27.07
CA LYS A 55 48.76 34.12 -25.78
C LYS A 55 47.37 34.10 -25.14
N GLY A 56 46.69 32.96 -25.19
CA GLY A 56 45.38 32.76 -24.57
C GLY A 56 45.47 32.95 -23.06
N ILE A 57 44.51 33.68 -22.50
CA ILE A 57 44.33 33.80 -21.06
C ILE A 57 43.81 32.44 -20.57
N GLU A 58 44.60 31.74 -19.76
CA GLU A 58 44.13 30.53 -19.08
C GLU A 58 43.06 30.92 -18.05
N ALA A 59 41.89 30.30 -18.16
CA ALA A 59 40.81 30.46 -17.21
C ALA A 59 41.26 29.93 -15.84
N ARG A 60 41.49 30.83 -14.89
CA ARG A 60 41.63 30.50 -13.47
C ARG A 60 40.24 30.36 -12.86
N GLY A 61 39.67 29.17 -12.97
CA GLY A 61 38.43 28.80 -12.29
C GLY A 61 38.22 27.31 -12.45
N GLY A 62 38.25 26.57 -11.34
CA GLY A 62 37.94 25.14 -11.34
C GLY A 62 36.57 24.94 -11.96
N ALA A 63 36.45 23.98 -12.88
CA ALA A 63 35.17 23.61 -13.45
C ALA A 63 34.25 23.13 -12.31
N ASP A 64 33.09 23.77 -12.15
CA ASP A 64 32.05 23.26 -11.27
C ASP A 64 31.56 21.92 -11.82
N GLU A 65 31.96 20.83 -11.17
CA GLU A 65 31.46 19.50 -11.46
C GLU A 65 30.06 19.35 -10.82
N VAL A 66 29.03 19.62 -11.62
CA VAL A 66 27.65 19.37 -11.22
C VAL A 66 27.36 17.88 -11.38
N ALA A 67 27.50 17.14 -10.27
CA ALA A 67 27.09 15.74 -10.20
C ALA A 67 25.55 15.64 -10.20
N VAL A 68 24.96 15.42 -11.37
CA VAL A 68 23.51 15.12 -11.48
C VAL A 68 23.29 13.63 -11.17
N SER A 69 22.96 13.31 -9.91
CA SER A 69 22.49 11.97 -9.57
C SER A 69 21.07 11.78 -10.12
N LYS A 70 20.91 10.92 -11.13
CA LYS A 70 19.58 10.53 -11.62
C LYS A 70 19.00 9.45 -10.70
N ASN A 71 18.19 9.84 -9.71
CA ASN A 71 17.19 8.91 -9.20
C ASN A 71 16.10 8.80 -10.26
N ARG A 72 16.29 7.91 -11.26
CA ARG A 72 15.17 7.55 -12.13
C ARG A 72 14.11 6.95 -11.21
N LEU A 73 12.92 7.56 -11.14
CA LEU A 73 11.75 6.88 -10.58
C LEU A 73 11.72 5.48 -11.21
N HIS A 74 11.55 4.46 -10.38
CA HIS A 74 11.45 3.08 -10.82
C HIS A 74 10.12 2.91 -11.57
N VAL A 75 10.06 3.35 -12.83
CA VAL A 75 8.85 3.23 -13.65
C VAL A 75 8.66 1.77 -13.98
N THR A 76 7.74 1.14 -13.27
CA THR A 76 7.38 -0.25 -13.50
C THR A 76 6.49 -0.31 -14.74
N VAL A 77 6.45 -1.45 -15.43
CA VAL A 77 5.53 -1.66 -16.56
C VAL A 77 4.10 -1.31 -16.13
N GLY A 78 3.37 -0.60 -16.99
CA GLY A 78 2.00 -0.17 -16.71
C GLY A 78 1.85 0.76 -15.49
N GLY A 79 2.94 1.43 -15.06
CA GLY A 79 2.92 2.37 -13.93
C GLY A 79 2.63 1.71 -12.58
N GLY A 80 2.89 0.41 -12.44
CA GLY A 80 2.59 -0.40 -11.25
C GLY A 80 1.31 -1.23 -11.34
N LEU A 81 0.48 -1.04 -12.38
CA LEU A 81 -0.75 -1.83 -12.60
C LEU A 81 -0.52 -3.11 -13.42
N MET A 82 0.70 -3.32 -13.92
CA MET A 82 1.04 -4.49 -14.71
C MET A 82 2.26 -5.19 -14.11
N ARG A 83 2.10 -6.49 -13.84
CA ARG A 83 3.18 -7.37 -13.41
C ARG A 83 3.11 -8.66 -14.21
N ARG A 84 4.27 -9.23 -14.53
CA ARG A 84 4.32 -10.60 -15.08
C ARG A 84 3.93 -11.57 -13.97
N VAL A 85 2.82 -12.26 -14.17
CA VAL A 85 2.30 -13.27 -13.23
C VAL A 85 2.47 -14.63 -13.87
N GLU A 86 3.12 -15.55 -13.16
CA GLU A 86 3.26 -16.96 -13.53
C GLU A 86 2.47 -17.82 -12.54
N GLU A 87 1.19 -17.52 -12.37
CA GLU A 87 0.28 -18.26 -11.51
C GLU A 87 -0.81 -18.92 -12.37
N SER A 88 -1.27 -20.10 -11.98
CA SER A 88 -2.34 -20.85 -12.68
C SER A 88 -3.74 -20.29 -12.44
N ARG A 89 -3.84 -19.07 -11.90
CA ARG A 89 -5.10 -18.40 -11.56
C ARG A 89 -5.05 -16.94 -12.02
N ASN A 90 -6.24 -16.36 -12.20
CA ASN A 90 -6.37 -14.94 -12.53
C ASN A 90 -6.15 -14.10 -11.28
N ILE A 91 -4.98 -13.47 -11.18
CA ILE A 91 -4.64 -12.53 -10.11
C ILE A 91 -4.12 -11.23 -10.71
N GLN A 92 -4.57 -10.12 -10.15
CA GLN A 92 -4.31 -8.77 -10.65
C GLN A 92 -3.58 -8.01 -9.56
N TYR A 93 -2.48 -7.33 -9.91
CA TYR A 93 -1.59 -6.69 -8.95
C TYR A 93 -1.56 -5.17 -9.16
N VAL A 94 -1.56 -4.45 -8.05
CA VAL A 94 -1.28 -3.03 -7.93
C VAL A 94 -0.02 -2.89 -7.09
N GLY A 95 1.09 -2.55 -7.75
CA GLY A 95 2.39 -2.39 -7.13
C GLY A 95 2.65 -0.97 -6.63
N GLN A 96 3.75 -0.82 -5.88
CA GLN A 96 4.05 0.43 -5.18
C GLN A 96 4.24 1.66 -6.08
N ASP A 97 4.65 1.46 -7.33
CA ASP A 97 4.77 2.54 -8.30
C ASP A 97 3.41 3.20 -8.63
N TYR A 98 2.30 2.46 -8.55
CA TYR A 98 0.96 3.05 -8.70
C TYR A 98 0.48 3.66 -7.38
N ILE A 99 0.63 2.92 -6.28
CA ILE A 99 0.17 3.31 -4.94
C ILE A 99 0.79 4.64 -4.52
N SER A 100 2.10 4.79 -4.67
CA SER A 100 2.84 6.02 -4.31
C SER A 100 2.48 7.25 -5.16
N LYS A 101 1.79 7.07 -6.29
CA LYS A 101 1.29 8.17 -7.13
C LYS A 101 -0.15 8.57 -6.79
N GLN A 102 -0.84 7.79 -5.97
CA GLN A 102 -2.18 8.13 -5.50
C GLN A 102 -2.11 9.12 -4.35
N ALA A 103 -3.25 9.70 -3.99
CA ALA A 103 -3.33 10.48 -2.77
C ALA A 103 -2.99 9.57 -1.56
N PRO A 104 -2.15 10.02 -0.61
CA PRO A 104 -1.77 9.22 0.55
C PRO A 104 -2.93 8.94 1.51
N THR A 105 -4.05 9.65 1.35
CA THR A 105 -5.29 9.43 2.09
C THR A 105 -6.14 8.27 1.53
N GLN A 106 -5.78 7.69 0.38
CA GLN A 106 -6.54 6.59 -0.23
C GLN A 106 -6.62 5.36 0.70
N ASN A 107 -7.68 4.57 0.55
CA ASN A 107 -7.80 3.27 1.19
C ASN A 107 -7.49 2.11 0.23
N VAL A 108 -7.34 0.92 0.79
CA VAL A 108 -7.01 -0.31 0.06
C VAL A 108 -8.01 -0.64 -1.05
N VAL A 109 -9.31 -0.36 -0.85
CA VAL A 109 -10.37 -0.66 -1.83
C VAL A 109 -10.28 0.28 -3.03
N ASN A 110 -10.06 1.56 -2.80
CA ASN A 110 -9.97 2.55 -3.87
C ASN A 110 -8.75 2.31 -4.77
N LEU A 111 -7.68 1.74 -4.22
CA LEU A 111 -6.49 1.36 -4.99
C LEU A 111 -6.77 0.22 -5.99
N LEU A 112 -7.82 -0.57 -5.76
CA LEU A 112 -8.28 -1.62 -6.67
C LEU A 112 -9.28 -1.13 -7.73
N ALA A 113 -9.65 0.16 -7.74
CA ALA A 113 -10.68 0.68 -8.65
C ALA A 113 -10.35 0.51 -10.14
N MET A 114 -9.07 0.44 -10.51
CA MET A 114 -8.64 0.23 -11.89
C MET A 114 -8.54 -1.25 -12.29
N MET A 115 -8.82 -2.18 -11.37
CA MET A 115 -8.74 -3.61 -11.65
C MET A 115 -9.99 -4.09 -12.41
N PRO A 116 -9.83 -4.84 -13.51
CA PRO A 116 -10.93 -5.55 -14.16
C PRO A 116 -11.81 -6.33 -13.18
N SER A 117 -13.13 -6.25 -13.40
CA SER A 117 -14.18 -6.89 -12.59
C SER A 117 -14.32 -6.35 -11.15
N VAL A 118 -13.63 -5.27 -10.80
CA VAL A 118 -13.74 -4.59 -9.52
C VAL A 118 -14.54 -3.29 -9.69
N ASN A 119 -15.49 -3.08 -8.80
CA ASN A 119 -16.15 -1.80 -8.61
C ASN A 119 -15.89 -1.32 -7.18
N ALA A 120 -15.10 -0.26 -7.06
CA ALA A 120 -14.91 0.45 -5.80
C ALA A 120 -15.95 1.56 -5.70
N MET A 121 -16.59 1.67 -4.53
CA MET A 121 -17.61 2.65 -4.22
C MET A 121 -17.14 3.49 -3.03
N PRO A 122 -16.36 4.56 -3.26
CA PRO A 122 -15.91 5.46 -2.20
C PRO A 122 -17.10 6.04 -1.42
N THR A 123 -16.98 6.07 -0.10
CA THR A 123 -18.00 6.63 0.79
C THR A 123 -17.70 8.07 1.20
N ASP A 124 -16.43 8.47 1.10
CA ASP A 124 -15.91 9.81 1.35
C ASP A 124 -15.02 10.30 0.21
N ALA A 125 -14.57 11.55 0.28
CA ALA A 125 -13.75 12.15 -0.77
C ALA A 125 -12.24 11.93 -0.52
N ALA A 126 -11.79 11.89 0.74
CA ALA A 126 -10.39 11.67 1.06
C ALA A 126 -9.96 10.19 1.04
N GLY A 127 -10.88 9.24 1.26
CA GLY A 127 -10.55 7.80 1.39
C GLY A 127 -10.20 7.39 2.83
N ILE A 128 -10.55 8.20 3.83
CA ILE A 128 -10.26 7.92 5.25
C ILE A 128 -11.14 6.78 5.75
N ASN A 129 -12.41 6.78 5.35
CA ASN A 129 -13.38 5.73 5.62
C ASN A 129 -13.23 4.54 4.68
N SER A 130 -13.81 3.43 5.10
CA SER A 130 -13.95 2.25 4.26
C SER A 130 -14.89 2.48 3.09
N SER A 131 -14.45 2.06 1.90
CA SER A 131 -15.24 2.09 0.67
C SER A 131 -16.03 0.80 0.49
N GLY A 132 -17.17 0.89 -0.20
CA GLY A 132 -17.84 -0.29 -0.73
C GLY A 132 -16.98 -0.97 -1.81
N LEU A 133 -17.06 -2.28 -1.88
CA LEU A 133 -16.38 -3.10 -2.88
C LEU A 133 -17.37 -4.10 -3.45
N GLN A 134 -17.41 -4.19 -4.78
CA GLN A 134 -18.12 -5.24 -5.49
C GLN A 134 -17.21 -5.90 -6.53
N VAL A 135 -17.20 -7.22 -6.55
CA VAL A 135 -16.39 -8.04 -7.45
C VAL A 135 -17.29 -9.09 -8.08
N ARG A 136 -17.45 -9.04 -9.41
CA ARG A 136 -18.35 -9.96 -10.16
C ARG A 136 -19.78 -10.06 -9.57
N GLY A 137 -20.31 -8.96 -9.03
CA GLY A 137 -21.65 -8.89 -8.43
C GLY A 137 -21.74 -9.24 -6.94
N LEU A 138 -20.66 -9.76 -6.35
CA LEU A 138 -20.57 -10.09 -4.93
C LEU A 138 -19.87 -8.98 -4.14
N THR A 139 -20.11 -8.91 -2.83
CA THR A 139 -19.72 -7.76 -2.00
C THR A 139 -18.43 -8.01 -1.20
N SER A 140 -17.92 -7.00 -0.49
CA SER A 140 -16.79 -7.13 0.45
C SER A 140 -16.98 -8.22 1.52
N ASN A 141 -18.22 -8.56 1.88
CA ASN A 141 -18.53 -9.62 2.84
C ASN A 141 -18.27 -11.03 2.29
N ASP A 142 -18.23 -11.17 0.97
CA ASP A 142 -18.01 -12.42 0.24
C ASP A 142 -16.54 -12.57 -0.19
N MET A 143 -15.67 -11.63 0.24
CA MET A 143 -14.24 -11.60 -0.07
C MET A 143 -13.41 -12.15 1.09
N GLY A 144 -12.33 -12.84 0.76
CA GLY A 144 -11.25 -13.16 1.70
C GLY A 144 -10.23 -12.03 1.74
N TRP A 145 -9.73 -11.68 2.91
CA TRP A 145 -8.74 -10.61 3.09
C TRP A 145 -7.51 -11.14 3.78
N LEU A 146 -6.39 -11.12 3.06
CA LEU A 146 -5.10 -11.59 3.55
C LEU A 146 -4.10 -10.43 3.58
N MET A 147 -3.34 -10.32 4.67
CA MET A 147 -2.15 -9.46 4.76
C MET A 147 -0.97 -10.35 5.10
N ASP A 148 0.06 -10.33 4.26
CA ASP A 148 1.27 -11.16 4.42
C ASP A 148 0.95 -12.66 4.64
N GLY A 149 -0.14 -13.13 4.01
CA GLY A 149 -0.62 -14.51 4.08
C GLY A 149 -1.53 -14.83 5.26
N ALA A 150 -1.72 -13.92 6.22
CA ALA A 150 -2.61 -14.09 7.36
C ALA A 150 -3.98 -13.43 7.12
N PRO A 151 -5.09 -14.04 7.57
CA PRO A 151 -6.42 -13.44 7.44
C PRO A 151 -6.57 -12.24 8.39
N VAL A 152 -6.96 -11.08 7.84
CA VAL A 152 -7.10 -9.83 8.60
C VAL A 152 -8.54 -9.39 8.82
N LEU A 153 -9.45 -9.78 7.92
CA LEU A 153 -10.89 -9.52 8.06
C LEU A 153 -11.66 -10.82 7.91
N SER A 154 -12.66 -11.01 8.76
CA SER A 154 -13.59 -12.13 8.65
C SER A 154 -14.73 -11.82 7.66
N PRO A 155 -15.30 -12.84 7.00
CA PRO A 155 -16.54 -12.69 6.23
C PRO A 155 -17.63 -12.04 7.08
N GLY A 156 -18.29 -11.00 6.56
CA GLY A 156 -19.31 -10.26 7.31
C GLY A 156 -18.79 -9.36 8.44
N ALA A 157 -17.47 -9.16 8.57
CA ALA A 157 -16.90 -8.21 9.53
C ALA A 157 -17.38 -6.77 9.30
N GLY A 158 -17.94 -6.46 8.12
CA GLY A 158 -18.37 -5.11 7.75
C GLY A 158 -17.26 -4.32 7.07
N ASN A 159 -17.38 -3.00 7.10
CA ASN A 159 -16.51 -2.10 6.34
C ASN A 159 -15.34 -1.60 7.19
N TYR A 160 -14.35 -2.47 7.41
CA TYR A 160 -13.09 -2.13 8.10
C TYR A 160 -11.88 -2.18 7.15
N GLN A 161 -12.10 -2.14 5.84
CA GLN A 161 -11.02 -2.26 4.86
C GLN A 161 -10.03 -1.10 4.95
N ALA A 162 -10.50 0.12 5.25
CA ALA A 162 -9.63 1.30 5.39
C ALA A 162 -8.78 1.32 6.67
N GLU A 163 -8.99 0.34 7.56
CA GLU A 163 -8.31 0.22 8.85
C GLU A 163 -7.18 -0.81 8.83
N VAL A 164 -6.99 -1.52 7.72
CA VAL A 164 -6.03 -2.64 7.64
C VAL A 164 -4.60 -2.16 7.41
N LEU A 165 -4.39 -1.15 6.57
CA LEU A 165 -3.05 -0.69 6.21
C LEU A 165 -3.07 0.72 5.61
N ASP A 166 -2.12 1.55 6.00
CA ASP A 166 -1.85 2.83 5.34
C ASP A 166 -1.09 2.65 4.01
N THR A 167 -1.37 3.50 3.02
CA THR A 167 -0.82 3.36 1.66
C THR A 167 0.72 3.47 1.60
N GLU A 168 1.33 4.26 2.50
CA GLU A 168 2.78 4.39 2.62
C GLU A 168 3.47 3.12 3.12
N ASN A 169 2.73 2.31 3.88
CA ASN A 169 3.19 1.03 4.42
C ASN A 169 2.78 -0.15 3.56
N MET A 170 2.00 0.06 2.50
CA MET A 170 1.68 -0.98 1.54
C MET A 170 2.82 -1.13 0.53
N GLU A 171 3.21 -2.36 0.22
CA GLU A 171 4.14 -2.65 -0.88
C GLU A 171 3.37 -3.01 -2.17
N GLN A 172 2.29 -3.75 -2.00
CA GLN A 172 1.41 -4.16 -3.07
C GLN A 172 0.04 -4.55 -2.51
N ILE A 173 -0.96 -4.44 -3.38
CA ILE A 173 -2.26 -5.07 -3.20
C ILE A 173 -2.62 -5.85 -4.46
N ALA A 174 -3.24 -7.00 -4.29
CA ALA A 174 -3.67 -7.86 -5.39
C ALA A 174 -5.06 -8.40 -5.14
N ILE A 175 -5.73 -8.77 -6.21
CA ILE A 175 -7.04 -9.41 -6.16
C ILE A 175 -7.07 -10.61 -7.10
N ALA A 176 -7.57 -11.74 -6.58
CA ALA A 176 -7.90 -12.92 -7.36
C ALA A 176 -9.44 -13.12 -7.35
N PRO A 177 -10.16 -12.65 -8.38
CA PRO A 177 -11.62 -12.80 -8.44
C PRO A 177 -12.04 -14.26 -8.67
N GLY A 178 -13.05 -14.72 -7.93
CA GLY A 178 -13.56 -16.10 -8.00
C GLY A 178 -13.50 -16.81 -6.66
N SER A 179 -13.35 -18.13 -6.66
CA SER A 179 -13.11 -18.87 -5.42
C SER A 179 -11.68 -18.64 -4.92
N SER A 180 -11.49 -18.63 -3.60
CA SER A 180 -10.16 -18.64 -2.98
C SER A 180 -9.32 -19.83 -3.42
N SER A 181 -7.99 -19.67 -3.32
CA SER A 181 -7.04 -20.76 -3.55
C SER A 181 -7.13 -21.79 -2.43
N THR A 182 -6.77 -23.04 -2.72
CA THR A 182 -6.64 -24.10 -1.68
C THR A 182 -5.61 -23.74 -0.60
N ASP A 183 -4.64 -22.89 -0.93
CA ASP A 183 -3.57 -22.45 -0.03
C ASP A 183 -3.94 -21.22 0.82
N ASP A 184 -5.08 -20.57 0.54
CA ASP A 184 -5.51 -19.39 1.28
C ASP A 184 -6.16 -19.82 2.61
N PRO A 185 -5.71 -19.32 3.78
CA PRO A 185 -6.29 -19.66 5.08
C PRO A 185 -7.59 -18.89 5.35
N VAL A 186 -8.52 -18.89 4.39
CA VAL A 186 -9.82 -18.22 4.48
C VAL A 186 -10.95 -19.24 4.46
N THR A 187 -11.97 -19.01 5.30
CA THR A 187 -13.09 -19.95 5.47
C THR A 187 -14.26 -19.68 4.52
N SER A 188 -14.35 -18.47 3.96
CA SER A 188 -15.35 -18.09 2.95
C SER A 188 -14.81 -16.94 2.10
N SER A 189 -14.88 -17.08 0.77
CA SER A 189 -14.34 -16.15 -0.22
C SER A 189 -14.94 -16.49 -1.60
N LEU A 190 -16.26 -16.31 -1.74
CA LEU A 190 -16.99 -16.62 -2.98
C LEU A 190 -16.69 -15.60 -4.09
N ALA A 191 -16.39 -14.36 -3.71
CA ALA A 191 -16.11 -13.25 -4.62
C ALA A 191 -14.63 -13.19 -5.03
N GLY A 192 -13.75 -13.72 -4.19
CA GLY A 192 -12.30 -13.74 -4.40
C GLY A 192 -11.52 -13.43 -3.15
N THR A 193 -10.20 -13.50 -3.29
CA THR A 193 -9.25 -13.14 -2.23
C THR A 193 -8.54 -11.85 -2.60
N ILE A 194 -8.45 -10.93 -1.65
CA ILE A 194 -7.56 -9.76 -1.69
C ILE A 194 -6.31 -10.10 -0.89
N TYR A 195 -5.16 -9.83 -1.49
CA TYR A 195 -3.84 -10.02 -0.89
C TYR A 195 -3.19 -8.65 -0.72
N MET A 196 -2.83 -8.31 0.50
CA MET A 196 -2.06 -7.12 0.84
C MET A 196 -0.69 -7.56 1.33
N LYS A 197 0.32 -6.75 1.02
CA LYS A 197 1.67 -6.95 1.53
C LYS A 197 2.14 -5.67 2.21
N MET A 198 2.47 -5.77 3.50
CA MET A 198 3.08 -4.68 4.24
C MET A 198 4.56 -4.58 3.87
N ARG A 199 4.99 -3.35 3.53
CA ARG A 199 6.36 -3.02 3.15
C ARG A 199 7.33 -3.34 4.27
N ASP A 200 8.35 -4.13 3.94
CA ASP A 200 9.41 -4.48 4.90
C ASP A 200 10.18 -3.24 5.41
N PRO A 201 10.76 -3.31 6.62
CA PRO A 201 11.64 -2.25 7.12
C PRO A 201 12.84 -2.01 6.20
N THR A 202 13.31 -0.77 6.03
CA THR A 202 14.45 -0.50 5.14
C THR A 202 15.77 -1.07 5.66
N ALA A 203 16.70 -1.39 4.75
CA ALA A 203 18.03 -1.90 5.14
C ALA A 203 18.90 -0.85 5.85
N LYS A 204 18.67 0.43 5.58
CA LYS A 204 19.34 1.56 6.23
C LYS A 204 18.37 2.28 7.16
N ALA A 205 18.89 2.83 8.25
CA ALA A 205 18.12 3.66 9.16
C ALA A 205 17.61 4.90 8.42
N GLY A 206 16.37 5.27 8.67
CA GLY A 206 15.73 6.37 7.96
C GLY A 206 14.39 6.76 8.57
N ALA A 207 13.85 7.86 8.09
CA ALA A 207 12.52 8.30 8.43
C ALA A 207 11.80 8.81 7.19
N GLN A 208 10.48 8.68 7.17
CA GLN A 208 9.58 9.19 6.16
C GLN A 208 8.51 10.03 6.85
N ILE A 209 8.27 11.22 6.33
CA ILE A 209 7.22 12.13 6.78
C ILE A 209 6.41 12.51 5.56
N ASP A 210 5.10 12.33 5.64
CA ASP A 210 4.17 12.76 4.60
C ASP A 210 3.10 13.67 5.21
N PHE A 211 2.72 14.67 4.44
CA PHE A 211 1.73 15.66 4.81
C PHE A 211 0.77 15.88 3.65
N SER A 212 -0.52 15.99 3.95
CA SER A 212 -1.53 16.25 2.94
C SER A 212 -2.60 17.18 3.48
N TYR A 213 -3.04 18.09 2.62
CA TYR A 213 -4.17 18.96 2.86
C TYR A 213 -5.02 19.04 1.59
N GLY A 214 -6.32 19.25 1.73
CA GLY A 214 -7.20 19.25 0.55
C GLY A 214 -8.61 19.73 0.82
N SER A 215 -9.50 19.39 -0.12
CA SER A 215 -10.93 19.69 -0.04
C SER A 215 -11.55 19.12 1.24
N PHE A 216 -12.67 19.73 1.65
CA PHE A 216 -13.43 19.33 2.83
C PHE A 216 -12.59 19.35 4.12
N ASN A 217 -11.72 20.35 4.24
CA ASN A 217 -10.81 20.51 5.38
C ASN A 217 -10.01 19.24 5.67
N THR A 218 -9.67 18.49 4.62
CA THR A 218 -8.89 17.26 4.75
C THR A 218 -7.49 17.62 5.21
N PHE A 219 -7.02 16.94 6.25
CA PHE A 219 -5.67 17.02 6.76
C PHE A 219 -5.18 15.62 7.10
N ARG A 220 -3.97 15.27 6.67
CA ARG A 220 -3.31 14.02 7.07
C ARG A 220 -1.83 14.24 7.32
N GLY A 221 -1.36 13.77 8.47
CA GLY A 221 0.06 13.64 8.78
C GLY A 221 0.43 12.17 8.91
N PHE A 222 1.60 11.79 8.38
CA PHE A 222 2.16 10.46 8.49
C PHE A 222 3.63 10.57 8.88
N PHE A 223 4.06 9.70 9.80
CA PHE A 223 5.44 9.54 10.18
C PHE A 223 5.80 8.07 10.25
N ARG A 224 6.94 7.71 9.69
CA ARG A 224 7.56 6.38 9.81
C ARG A 224 9.03 6.52 10.15
N ALA A 225 9.50 5.64 11.02
CA ALA A 225 10.91 5.48 11.33
C ALA A 225 11.33 4.02 11.12
N ASP A 226 12.43 3.83 10.41
CA ASP A 226 13.06 2.54 10.14
C ASP A 226 14.40 2.47 10.88
N THR A 227 14.67 1.36 11.56
CA THR A 227 15.91 1.17 12.31
C THR A 227 17.13 0.91 11.42
N GLY A 228 16.91 0.52 10.17
CA GLY A 228 17.94 -0.16 9.39
C GLY A 228 18.29 -1.52 9.97
N GLU A 229 19.38 -2.11 9.47
CA GLU A 229 19.94 -3.32 10.06
C GLU A 229 20.56 -3.04 11.44
N ILE A 230 20.03 -3.70 12.47
CA ILE A 230 20.49 -3.55 13.84
C ILE A 230 21.70 -4.46 14.05
N GLY A 231 22.88 -3.87 14.20
CA GLY A 231 24.10 -4.55 14.66
C GLY A 231 24.54 -5.75 13.80
N HIS A 232 24.33 -5.67 12.48
CA HIS A 232 24.62 -6.78 11.53
C HIS A 232 23.94 -8.11 11.89
N SER A 233 22.85 -8.03 12.64
CA SER A 233 22.14 -9.22 13.10
C SER A 233 21.16 -9.73 12.05
N GLY A 234 20.92 -9.04 10.94
CA GLY A 234 19.78 -9.33 10.05
C GLY A 234 18.41 -8.99 10.66
N VAL A 235 18.35 -8.26 11.79
CA VAL A 235 17.11 -7.70 12.33
C VAL A 235 16.91 -6.29 11.80
N ARG A 236 15.71 -6.02 11.29
CA ARG A 236 15.26 -4.68 10.89
C ARG A 236 13.86 -4.45 11.44
N ALA A 237 13.55 -3.22 11.82
CA ALA A 237 12.22 -2.86 12.31
C ALA A 237 11.78 -1.50 11.80
N PHE A 238 10.48 -1.31 11.69
CA PHE A 238 9.89 0.01 11.52
C PHE A 238 8.69 0.19 12.45
N ALA A 239 8.41 1.44 12.76
CA ALA A 239 7.15 1.87 13.37
C ALA A 239 6.65 3.12 12.66
N SER A 240 5.34 3.28 12.58
CA SER A 240 4.71 4.41 11.92
C SER A 240 3.39 4.78 12.57
N VAL A 241 2.99 6.04 12.38
CA VAL A 241 1.73 6.58 12.86
C VAL A 241 1.19 7.57 11.83
N SER A 242 -0.12 7.57 11.65
CA SER A 242 -0.84 8.59 10.91
C SER A 242 -2.01 9.15 11.70
N ASP A 243 -2.29 10.41 11.46
CA ASP A 243 -3.49 11.10 11.94
C ASP A 243 -4.13 11.78 10.73
N ALA A 244 -5.36 11.39 10.42
CA ALA A 244 -6.12 11.86 9.28
C ALA A 244 -7.48 12.40 9.75
N THR A 245 -7.86 13.54 9.21
CA THR A 245 -9.15 14.19 9.46
C THR A 245 -9.73 14.71 8.15
N GLU A 246 -11.06 14.65 8.03
CA GLU A 246 -11.81 15.19 6.90
C GLU A 246 -13.20 15.62 7.40
N GLU A 247 -13.76 16.68 6.83
CA GLU A 247 -15.17 17.01 6.96
C GLU A 247 -15.99 16.30 5.88
N ASN A 248 -17.22 15.90 6.20
CA ASN A 248 -18.08 15.23 5.24
C ASN A 248 -18.24 16.07 3.97
N TRP A 249 -18.10 15.43 2.80
CA TRP A 249 -18.24 16.13 1.52
C TRP A 249 -19.66 16.67 1.28
N TYR A 250 -20.65 16.12 1.99
CA TYR A 250 -22.00 16.64 2.11
C TYR A 250 -22.50 16.47 3.53
N GLY A 251 -23.24 17.48 4.01
CA GLY A 251 -23.81 17.46 5.34
C GLY A 251 -22.77 17.78 6.42
N PRO A 252 -23.23 18.00 7.66
CA PRO A 252 -22.33 18.09 8.80
C PRO A 252 -21.73 16.72 9.12
N GLY A 253 -20.47 16.73 9.54
CA GLY A 253 -19.79 15.57 10.07
C GLY A 253 -18.29 15.69 9.89
N ILE A 254 -17.55 15.02 10.77
CA ILE A 254 -16.09 14.96 10.72
C ILE A 254 -15.73 13.49 10.81
N GLN A 255 -14.78 13.09 9.98
CA GLN A 255 -14.12 11.79 9.97
C GLN A 255 -12.75 11.98 10.61
N LYS A 256 -12.39 11.09 11.53
CA LYS A 256 -11.05 11.06 12.13
C LYS A 256 -10.53 9.63 12.12
N LYS A 257 -9.25 9.47 11.80
CA LYS A 257 -8.57 8.18 11.81
C LYS A 257 -7.16 8.36 12.33
N ILE A 258 -6.83 7.65 13.42
CA ILE A 258 -5.48 7.45 13.89
C ILE A 258 -5.10 6.02 13.56
N HIS A 259 -3.98 5.83 12.88
CA HIS A 259 -3.49 4.52 12.50
C HIS A 259 -2.03 4.36 12.89
N SER A 260 -1.63 3.15 13.24
CA SER A 260 -0.23 2.85 13.51
C SER A 260 0.12 1.45 13.06
N ASP A 261 1.23 1.34 12.36
CA ASP A 261 1.78 0.09 11.89
C ASP A 261 3.19 -0.11 12.42
N ALA A 262 3.53 -1.34 12.77
CA ALA A 262 4.89 -1.72 13.09
C ALA A 262 5.22 -3.10 12.53
N LYS A 263 6.47 -3.27 12.08
CA LYS A 263 6.98 -4.57 11.62
C LYS A 263 8.39 -4.79 12.13
N ILE A 264 8.66 -5.98 12.65
CA ILE A 264 10.00 -6.44 13.01
C ILE A 264 10.29 -7.65 12.14
N LEU A 265 11.32 -7.56 11.32
CA LEU A 265 11.76 -8.61 10.41
C LEU A 265 13.14 -9.12 10.84
N LYS A 266 13.27 -10.43 10.98
CA LYS A 266 14.55 -11.11 11.19
C LYS A 266 14.82 -12.02 10.00
N GLU A 267 15.94 -11.79 9.33
CA GLU A 267 16.47 -12.67 8.30
C GLU A 267 17.60 -13.52 8.89
N PHE A 268 17.61 -14.80 8.52
CA PHE A 268 18.63 -15.77 8.92
C PHE A 268 19.56 -16.04 7.73
N SER A 269 20.82 -16.40 8.01
CA SER A 269 21.84 -16.67 6.99
C SER A 269 21.49 -17.80 6.02
N GLY A 270 20.55 -18.68 6.38
CA GLY A 270 20.01 -19.75 5.52
C GLY A 270 18.89 -19.33 4.58
N GLY A 271 18.56 -18.03 4.49
CA GLY A 271 17.49 -17.51 3.63
C GLY A 271 16.08 -17.60 4.23
N SER A 272 15.94 -18.15 5.44
CA SER A 272 14.68 -18.10 6.19
C SER A 272 14.47 -16.73 6.81
N SER A 273 13.22 -16.35 7.05
CA SER A 273 12.87 -15.15 7.80
C SER A 273 11.73 -15.41 8.79
N ILE A 274 11.61 -14.52 9.78
CA ILE A 274 10.44 -14.43 10.65
C ILE A 274 10.08 -12.95 10.80
N ALA A 275 8.79 -12.65 10.75
CA ALA A 275 8.26 -11.31 10.90
C ALA A 275 7.23 -11.27 12.03
N PHE A 276 7.23 -10.17 12.77
CA PHE A 276 6.14 -9.74 13.63
C PHE A 276 5.53 -8.48 13.02
N GLU A 277 4.21 -8.44 12.89
CA GLU A 277 3.46 -7.34 12.31
C GLU A 277 2.36 -6.90 13.27
N GLN A 278 2.22 -5.59 13.41
CA GLN A 278 1.21 -4.94 14.20
C GLN A 278 0.51 -3.90 13.34
N VAL A 279 -0.82 -3.93 13.39
CA VAL A 279 -1.70 -2.91 12.86
C VAL A 279 -2.63 -2.48 13.99
N PHE A 280 -2.78 -1.18 14.18
CA PHE A 280 -3.72 -0.62 15.14
C PHE A 280 -4.42 0.58 14.51
N ASN A 281 -5.73 0.66 14.70
CA ASN A 281 -6.56 1.71 14.14
C ASN A 281 -7.57 2.21 15.19
N LEU A 282 -7.76 3.52 15.23
CA LEU A 282 -8.85 4.18 15.93
C LEU A 282 -9.54 5.12 14.95
N SER A 283 -10.80 4.83 14.64
CA SER A 283 -11.65 5.62 13.76
C SER A 283 -12.81 6.25 14.55
N ASP A 284 -13.06 7.54 14.33
CA ASP A 284 -14.32 8.22 14.71
C ASP A 284 -14.94 8.75 13.43
N SER A 285 -15.90 7.98 12.90
CA SER A 285 -16.55 8.30 11.66
C SER A 285 -17.88 9.02 11.90
N GLY A 286 -17.96 10.28 11.47
CA GLY A 286 -19.20 11.04 11.46
C GLY A 286 -20.26 10.39 10.55
N TYR A 287 -21.51 10.37 10.98
CA TYR A 287 -22.59 9.83 10.16
C TYR A 287 -22.97 10.80 9.04
N TYR A 288 -23.02 10.31 7.80
CA TYR A 288 -23.57 11.08 6.69
C TYR A 288 -25.08 11.23 6.85
N TYR A 289 -25.52 12.45 7.14
CA TYR A 289 -26.92 12.76 7.41
C TYR A 289 -27.71 13.02 6.12
N TYR A 290 -28.83 12.32 5.95
CA TYR A 290 -29.74 12.46 4.80
C TYR A 290 -31.11 13.01 5.27
N PRO A 291 -31.21 14.32 5.55
CA PRO A 291 -32.46 14.90 6.01
C PRO A 291 -33.55 14.85 4.94
N THR A 292 -34.80 14.62 5.36
CA THR A 292 -35.97 14.97 4.57
C THR A 292 -36.03 16.49 4.34
N ALA A 293 -36.77 16.93 3.31
CA ALA A 293 -36.96 18.36 3.05
C ALA A 293 -37.56 19.12 4.25
N GLN A 294 -38.35 18.43 5.09
CA GLN A 294 -38.93 19.01 6.30
C GLN A 294 -37.88 19.19 7.39
N GLU A 295 -37.07 18.17 7.67
CA GLU A 295 -35.97 18.25 8.64
C GLU A 295 -34.96 19.30 8.22
N TRP A 296 -34.57 19.32 6.94
CA TRP A 296 -33.66 20.32 6.37
C TRP A 296 -34.11 21.77 6.61
N ARG A 297 -35.42 22.04 6.45
CA ARG A 297 -35.98 23.38 6.70
C ARG A 297 -35.90 23.79 8.16
N GLN A 298 -35.90 22.83 9.09
CA GLN A 298 -35.87 23.07 10.52
C GLN A 298 -34.43 23.16 11.06
N THR A 299 -33.54 22.28 10.61
CA THR A 299 -32.22 22.06 11.23
C THR A 299 -31.05 22.49 10.33
N ARG A 300 -31.29 22.68 9.02
CA ARG A 300 -30.28 23.00 8.01
C ARG A 300 -29.04 22.09 8.15
N TRP A 301 -27.83 22.65 8.06
CA TRP A 301 -26.56 21.93 8.19
C TRP A 301 -26.23 21.49 9.62
N VAL A 302 -27.16 21.55 10.58
CA VAL A 302 -26.92 21.08 11.95
C VAL A 302 -27.62 19.74 12.10
N SER A 303 -26.87 18.64 12.20
CA SER A 303 -27.44 17.33 12.54
C SER A 303 -27.85 17.35 14.02
N PRO A 304 -29.14 17.17 14.36
CA PRO A 304 -29.57 17.04 15.75
C PRO A 304 -28.95 15.80 16.43
N ASP A 305 -28.55 14.81 15.64
CA ASP A 305 -28.20 13.46 16.10
C ASP A 305 -26.70 13.19 16.28
N ALA A 306 -25.81 13.99 15.68
CA ALA A 306 -24.36 13.73 15.68
C ALA A 306 -23.75 13.59 17.10
N ASN A 307 -24.40 14.21 18.11
CA ASN A 307 -24.01 14.14 19.52
C ASN A 307 -25.08 13.51 20.44
N LEU A 308 -26.36 13.46 20.04
CA LEU A 308 -27.46 12.95 20.87
C LEU A 308 -27.61 11.43 20.77
N GLN A 309 -27.61 10.86 19.56
CA GLN A 309 -27.67 9.41 19.38
C GLN A 309 -26.40 8.72 19.90
N ARG A 310 -25.24 9.37 19.78
CA ARG A 310 -23.97 8.90 20.36
C ARG A 310 -24.09 8.70 21.87
N ARG A 311 -24.59 9.72 22.59
CA ARG A 311 -24.81 9.65 24.04
C ARG A 311 -25.88 8.62 24.42
N GLN A 312 -26.99 8.57 23.69
CA GLN A 312 -28.07 7.62 23.96
C GLN A 312 -27.63 6.16 23.71
N ARG A 313 -26.89 5.89 22.64
CA ARG A 313 -26.36 4.55 22.33
C ARG A 313 -25.29 4.11 23.34
N TYR A 314 -24.39 5.00 23.75
CA TYR A 314 -23.44 4.70 24.84
C TYR A 314 -24.18 4.43 26.17
N GLN A 315 -25.22 5.21 26.48
CA GLN A 315 -26.02 5.01 27.68
C GLN A 315 -26.81 3.69 27.63
N LEU A 316 -27.39 3.33 26.47
CA LEU A 316 -28.10 2.07 26.26
C LEU A 316 -27.15 0.87 26.32
N LEU A 317 -26.00 0.91 25.67
CA LEU A 317 -24.98 -0.15 25.75
C LEU A 317 -24.46 -0.33 27.19
N GLN A 318 -24.19 0.76 27.91
CA GLN A 318 -23.83 0.68 29.32
C GLN A 318 -24.97 0.17 30.21
N ALA A 319 -26.23 0.44 29.85
CA ALA A 319 -27.38 -0.06 30.57
C ALA A 319 -27.61 -1.56 30.29
N GLU A 320 -27.43 -2.01 29.05
CA GLU A 320 -27.48 -3.42 28.66
C GLU A 320 -26.35 -4.22 29.29
N GLN A 321 -25.12 -3.72 29.28
CA GLN A 321 -23.99 -4.37 29.95
C GLN A 321 -24.21 -4.46 31.46
N ARG A 322 -24.72 -3.40 32.10
CA ARG A 322 -25.09 -3.43 33.52
C ARG A 322 -26.21 -4.44 33.80
N ARG A 323 -27.24 -4.50 32.96
CA ARG A 323 -28.32 -5.49 33.07
C ARG A 323 -27.81 -6.92 32.89
N ALA A 324 -26.91 -7.17 31.94
CA ALA A 324 -26.31 -8.48 31.72
C ALA A 324 -25.44 -8.91 32.91
N VAL A 325 -24.69 -7.98 33.53
CA VAL A 325 -23.91 -8.26 34.75
C VAL A 325 -24.81 -8.52 35.95
N LEU A 326 -25.90 -7.77 36.10
CA LEU A 326 -26.85 -7.95 37.19
C LEU A 326 -27.64 -9.26 37.03
N GLN A 327 -28.08 -9.63 35.82
CA GLN A 327 -28.70 -10.93 35.55
C GLN A 327 -27.75 -12.12 35.76
N ARG A 328 -26.44 -11.91 35.62
CA ARG A 328 -25.42 -12.94 35.87
C ARG A 328 -25.07 -13.10 37.35
N ASN A 329 -25.31 -12.06 38.15
CA ASN A 329 -25.03 -12.02 39.59
C ASN A 329 -26.32 -12.01 40.43
N ASP A 330 -27.45 -12.42 39.84
CA ASP A 330 -28.73 -12.51 40.54
C ASP A 330 -28.70 -13.73 41.48
N PRO A 331 -28.69 -13.54 42.82
CA PRO A 331 -28.62 -14.63 43.78
C PRO A 331 -29.84 -15.56 43.75
N ASP A 332 -30.95 -15.13 43.13
CA ASP A 332 -32.18 -15.93 43.00
C ASP A 332 -32.17 -16.84 41.75
N ALA A 333 -31.22 -16.66 40.81
CA ALA A 333 -31.10 -17.48 39.61
C ALA A 333 -30.55 -18.90 39.89
N ASP A 334 -29.86 -19.09 41.01
CA ASP A 334 -29.38 -20.39 41.47
C ASP A 334 -30.49 -21.19 42.17
N GLU A 335 -31.53 -20.54 42.69
CA GLU A 335 -32.64 -21.24 43.37
C GLU A 335 -33.63 -21.89 42.37
N ILE A 336 -33.72 -21.36 41.14
CA ILE A 336 -34.55 -21.95 40.05
C ILE A 336 -33.80 -23.07 39.29
N ARG A 337 -32.47 -23.16 39.37
CA ARG A 337 -31.69 -24.26 38.77
C ARG A 337 -31.57 -25.50 39.66
N ALA A 338 -32.06 -25.45 40.89
CA ALA A 338 -32.02 -26.53 41.87
C ALA A 338 -33.36 -27.25 42.10
N GLN A 339 -34.37 -26.99 41.26
CA GLN A 339 -35.59 -27.81 41.13
C GLN A 339 -35.63 -28.49 39.76
#